data_AF-A0AAU9IRP2-F1
#
_entry.id   AF-A0AAU9IRP2-F1
#
_cell.length_a   1.000
_cell.length_b   1.000
_cell.length_c   1.000
_cell.angle_alpha   90.00
_cell.angle_beta   90.00
_cell.angle_gamma   90.00
#
_symmetry.space_group_name_H-M   'P 1'
#
loop_
_entity.id
_entity.type
_entity.pdbx_description
1 polymer ?
#
loop_
_entity_poly.entity_id
_entity_poly.type
_entity_poly.pdbx_seq_one_letter_code
_entity_poly.pdbx_strand_id
1 'polypeptide(L)'
;MEPTGSNPSQQLCKHELPCWKHTLFGFARGAIIGLIVRSFLTLLTMLLKKKIFKDPLYILNIFKKNNLRMVGFLSGMIGLYRAVLCFLRKKTGNEKISSFLAGFASGIPLLFEERESRVLYALYILVRAGDAVVKHLVANGYLPKIPHIIDGLFIAAISVLHFARVWEPWNINKGYMNMLNRFITGHNDRVLIDMTGYSDKLFGFKK
;
A
#
# COMPACT_ATOMS: atom_id res chain seq x y z
N MET A 1 -26.85 -35.69 -8.42
CA MET A 1 -25.60 -35.10 -8.95
C MET A 1 -24.50 -35.45 -7.95
N GLU A 2 -23.71 -36.47 -8.28
CA GLU A 2 -22.58 -36.95 -7.49
C GLU A 2 -21.54 -35.84 -7.27
N PRO A 3 -20.96 -35.71 -6.05
CA PRO A 3 -19.80 -34.87 -5.83
C PRO A 3 -18.56 -35.58 -6.39
N THR A 4 -18.14 -35.20 -7.60
CA THR A 4 -16.89 -35.66 -8.18
C THR A 4 -15.69 -35.07 -7.44
N GLY A 5 -14.97 -35.93 -6.72
CA GLY A 5 -13.55 -35.76 -6.40
C GLY A 5 -13.19 -34.75 -5.31
N SER A 6 -13.46 -35.08 -4.04
CA SER A 6 -12.81 -34.43 -2.91
C SER A 6 -11.32 -34.77 -2.90
N ASN A 7 -10.50 -33.80 -3.30
CA ASN A 7 -9.04 -33.89 -3.27
C ASN A 7 -8.58 -33.90 -1.79
N PRO A 8 -7.69 -34.81 -1.33
CA PRO A 8 -7.29 -34.94 0.08
C PRO A 8 -6.65 -33.68 0.69
N SER A 9 -6.40 -32.64 -0.13
CA SER A 9 -5.91 -31.32 0.28
C SER A 9 -7.00 -30.35 0.79
N GLN A 10 -8.29 -30.66 0.63
CA GLN A 10 -9.39 -29.79 1.07
C GLN A 10 -9.67 -29.86 2.58
N GLN A 11 -9.30 -30.94 3.29
CA GLN A 11 -9.56 -31.05 4.73
C GLN A 11 -8.71 -30.09 5.59
N LEU A 12 -7.60 -29.57 5.04
CA LEU A 12 -6.67 -28.71 5.77
C LEU A 12 -6.85 -27.21 5.49
N CYS A 13 -7.58 -26.86 4.43
CA CYS A 13 -7.81 -25.47 4.03
C CYS A 13 -9.28 -25.10 4.18
N LYS A 14 -9.56 -24.01 4.90
CA LYS A 14 -10.92 -23.48 5.15
C LYS A 14 -11.52 -22.79 3.90
N HIS A 15 -11.68 -23.52 2.79
CA HIS A 15 -12.35 -23.04 1.57
C HIS A 15 -12.99 -24.18 0.77
N GLU A 16 -14.20 -23.95 0.25
CA GLU A 16 -14.97 -24.95 -0.49
C GLU A 16 -14.46 -25.17 -1.93
N LEU A 17 -13.87 -24.13 -2.51
CA LEU A 17 -13.29 -24.15 -3.86
C LEU A 17 -11.88 -24.77 -3.86
N PRO A 18 -11.39 -25.29 -5.00
CA PRO A 18 -9.99 -25.70 -5.12
C PRO A 18 -9.05 -24.51 -4.91
N CYS A 19 -7.89 -24.74 -4.26
CA CYS A 19 -6.94 -23.69 -3.83
C CYS A 19 -6.57 -22.71 -4.95
N TRP A 20 -6.37 -23.22 -6.16
CA TRP A 20 -6.08 -22.42 -7.35
C TRP A 20 -7.20 -21.42 -7.66
N LYS A 21 -8.47 -21.89 -7.70
CA LYS A 21 -9.62 -21.02 -7.97
C LYS A 21 -9.79 -19.97 -6.88
N HIS A 22 -9.59 -20.32 -5.60
CA HIS A 22 -9.67 -19.37 -4.49
C HIS A 22 -8.57 -18.29 -4.53
N THR A 23 -7.36 -18.68 -4.94
CA THR A 23 -6.22 -17.76 -5.12
C THR A 23 -6.48 -16.82 -6.30
N LEU A 24 -6.90 -17.37 -7.44
CA LEU A 24 -7.21 -16.61 -8.65
C LEU A 24 -8.36 -15.61 -8.40
N PHE A 25 -9.40 -16.01 -7.67
CA PHE A 25 -10.49 -15.13 -7.31
C PHE A 25 -10.03 -13.98 -6.40
N GLY A 26 -9.12 -14.27 -5.46
CA GLY A 26 -8.48 -13.24 -4.63
C GLY A 26 -7.68 -12.24 -5.46
N PHE A 27 -6.89 -12.74 -6.42
CA PHE A 27 -6.13 -11.91 -7.35
C PHE A 27 -7.04 -11.04 -8.21
N ALA A 28 -8.08 -11.62 -8.82
CA ALA A 28 -9.04 -10.90 -9.65
C ALA A 28 -9.77 -9.81 -8.86
N ARG A 29 -10.23 -10.12 -7.65
CA ARG A 29 -10.89 -9.13 -6.78
C ARG A 29 -9.95 -7.99 -6.39
N GLY A 30 -8.70 -8.30 -6.07
CA GLY A 30 -7.65 -7.30 -5.82
C GLY A 30 -7.40 -6.40 -7.04
N ALA A 31 -7.33 -6.98 -8.23
CA ALA A 31 -7.13 -6.24 -9.47
C ALA A 31 -8.32 -5.31 -9.78
N ILE A 32 -9.55 -5.80 -9.61
CA ILE A 32 -10.78 -5.01 -9.80
C ILE A 32 -10.80 -3.81 -8.85
N ILE A 33 -10.55 -4.03 -7.55
CA ILE A 33 -10.51 -2.95 -6.54
C ILE A 33 -9.42 -1.94 -6.91
N GLY A 34 -8.22 -2.39 -7.28
CA GLY A 34 -7.14 -1.52 -7.71
C GLY A 34 -7.50 -0.65 -8.91
N LEU A 35 -8.13 -1.24 -9.93
CA LEU A 35 -8.59 -0.52 -11.12
C LEU A 35 -9.70 0.49 -10.81
N ILE A 36 -10.65 0.13 -9.94
CA ILE A 36 -11.74 1.04 -9.52
C ILE A 36 -11.15 2.25 -8.81
N VAL A 37 -10.29 2.03 -7.81
CA VAL A 37 -9.67 3.12 -7.03
C VAL A 37 -8.87 4.03 -7.95
N ARG A 38 -8.06 3.47 -8.86
CA ARG A 38 -7.22 4.27 -9.75
C ARG A 38 -8.02 5.03 -10.80
N SER A 39 -9.05 4.40 -11.37
CA SER A 39 -9.98 5.03 -12.30
C SER A 39 -10.71 6.19 -11.62
N PHE A 40 -11.22 5.98 -10.39
CA PHE A 40 -11.89 7.01 -9.61
C PHE A 40 -10.97 8.20 -9.31
N LEU A 41 -9.75 7.95 -8.80
CA LEU A 41 -8.78 9.03 -8.54
C LEU A 41 -8.43 9.81 -9.81
N THR A 42 -8.25 9.11 -10.94
CA THR A 42 -7.94 9.75 -12.21
C THR A 42 -9.12 10.63 -12.67
N LEU A 43 -10.33 10.10 -12.63
CA LEU A 43 -11.56 10.84 -12.96
C LEU A 43 -11.74 12.07 -12.07
N LEU A 44 -11.54 11.92 -10.76
CA LEU A 44 -11.64 13.01 -9.79
C LEU A 44 -10.62 14.11 -10.09
N THR A 45 -9.36 13.74 -10.39
CA THR A 45 -8.33 14.74 -10.75
C THR A 45 -8.61 15.42 -12.09
N MET A 46 -9.25 14.73 -13.04
CA MET A 46 -9.69 15.32 -14.31
C MET A 46 -10.81 16.33 -14.10
N LEU A 47 -11.78 15.99 -13.24
CA LEU A 47 -12.92 16.84 -12.88
C LEU A 47 -12.44 18.13 -12.19
N LEU A 48 -11.58 18.00 -11.18
CA LEU A 48 -11.01 19.14 -10.45
C LEU A 48 -10.21 20.09 -11.36
N LYS A 49 -9.52 19.55 -12.37
CA LYS A 49 -8.72 20.34 -13.31
C LYS A 49 -9.52 20.81 -14.54
N LYS A 50 -10.84 20.56 -14.61
CA LYS A 50 -11.72 20.83 -15.76
C LYS A 50 -11.18 20.32 -17.11
N LYS A 51 -10.25 19.35 -17.09
CA LYS A 51 -9.62 18.80 -18.30
C LYS A 51 -10.53 17.86 -19.08
N ILE A 52 -11.63 17.44 -18.47
CA ILE A 52 -12.55 16.44 -19.02
C ILE A 52 -13.20 16.89 -20.34
N PHE A 53 -13.40 18.20 -20.51
CA PHE A 53 -13.99 18.77 -21.73
C PHE A 53 -12.97 19.06 -22.83
N LYS A 54 -11.66 19.09 -22.51
CA LYS A 54 -10.62 19.41 -23.49
C LYS A 54 -10.06 18.17 -24.19
N ASP A 55 -9.89 17.06 -23.47
CA ASP A 55 -9.25 15.85 -24.02
C ASP A 55 -9.93 14.55 -23.50
N PRO A 56 -10.93 14.00 -24.22
CA PRO A 56 -11.55 12.72 -23.84
C PRO A 56 -10.57 11.53 -23.93
N LEU A 57 -9.52 11.65 -24.75
CA LEU A 57 -8.47 10.62 -24.89
C LEU A 57 -7.58 10.48 -23.65
N TYR A 58 -7.65 11.41 -22.69
CA TYR A 58 -6.89 11.32 -21.45
C TYR A 58 -7.35 10.14 -20.56
N ILE A 59 -8.52 9.54 -20.82
CA ILE A 59 -9.01 8.33 -20.14
C ILE A 59 -8.09 7.12 -20.41
N LEU A 60 -7.47 7.05 -21.59
CA LEU A 60 -6.49 6.00 -21.92
C LEU A 60 -5.26 6.03 -21.02
N ASN A 61 -5.03 7.14 -20.31
CA ASN A 61 -3.97 7.28 -19.33
C ASN A 61 -4.12 6.26 -18.17
N ILE A 62 -5.31 5.70 -17.94
CA ILE A 62 -5.55 4.62 -16.98
C ILE A 62 -4.71 3.37 -17.33
N PHE A 63 -4.53 3.07 -18.62
CA PHE A 63 -3.74 1.93 -19.10
C PHE A 63 -2.23 2.20 -19.14
N LYS A 64 -1.76 3.36 -18.65
CA LYS A 64 -0.32 3.58 -18.54
C LYS A 64 0.33 2.52 -17.65
N LYS A 65 1.52 2.10 -18.07
CA LYS A 65 2.36 1.11 -17.38
C LYS A 65 2.47 1.36 -15.88
N ASN A 66 2.58 2.61 -15.45
CA ASN A 66 2.69 2.94 -14.02
C ASN A 66 1.40 2.66 -13.23
N ASN A 67 0.23 2.87 -13.83
CA ASN A 67 -1.05 2.56 -13.20
C ASN A 67 -1.28 1.05 -13.13
N LEU A 68 -0.91 0.31 -14.17
CA LEU A 68 -0.99 -1.14 -14.18
C LEU A 68 -0.02 -1.80 -13.20
N ARG A 69 1.15 -1.19 -12.95
CA ARG A 69 2.09 -1.64 -11.92
C ARG A 69 1.48 -1.62 -10.53
N MET A 70 0.85 -0.49 -10.14
CA MET A 70 0.16 -0.38 -8.85
C MET A 70 -0.95 -1.42 -8.68
N VAL A 71 -1.75 -1.65 -9.74
CA VAL A 71 -2.81 -2.67 -9.72
C VAL A 71 -2.21 -4.07 -9.58
N GLY A 72 -1.17 -4.37 -10.37
CA GLY A 72 -0.46 -5.65 -10.33
C GLY A 72 0.23 -5.90 -8.99
N PHE A 73 0.72 -4.84 -8.34
CA PHE A 73 1.28 -4.90 -7.00
C PHE A 73 0.20 -5.29 -5.97
N LEU A 74 -0.93 -4.59 -5.94
CA LEU A 74 -2.02 -4.85 -5.00
C LEU A 74 -2.63 -6.25 -5.19
N SER A 75 -2.92 -6.63 -6.45
CA SER A 75 -3.44 -7.97 -6.75
C SER A 75 -2.40 -9.05 -6.46
N GLY A 76 -1.13 -8.78 -6.79
CA GLY A 76 0.01 -9.66 -6.55
C GLY A 76 0.20 -9.95 -5.06
N MET A 77 0.13 -8.95 -4.19
CA MET A 77 0.22 -9.16 -2.74
C MET A 77 -0.89 -10.08 -2.23
N ILE A 78 -2.14 -9.84 -2.63
CA ILE A 78 -3.29 -10.64 -2.18
C ILE A 78 -3.22 -12.07 -2.73
N GLY A 79 -2.89 -12.21 -4.02
CA GLY A 79 -2.75 -13.50 -4.67
C GLY A 79 -1.61 -14.31 -4.08
N LEU A 80 -0.44 -13.71 -3.90
CA LEU A 80 0.73 -14.37 -3.35
C LEU A 80 0.53 -14.78 -1.89
N TYR A 81 -0.07 -13.92 -1.06
CA TYR A 81 -0.45 -14.27 0.30
C TYR A 81 -1.31 -15.54 0.34
N ARG A 82 -2.37 -15.60 -0.48
CA ARG A 82 -3.27 -16.77 -0.53
C ARG A 82 -2.58 -18.02 -1.07
N ALA A 83 -1.77 -17.87 -2.12
CA ALA A 83 -1.03 -18.98 -2.73
C ALA A 83 -0.06 -19.61 -1.73
N VAL A 84 0.75 -18.77 -1.08
CA VAL A 84 1.76 -19.18 -0.11
C VAL A 84 1.09 -19.74 1.14
N LEU A 85 0.00 -19.14 1.63
CA LEU A 85 -0.75 -19.66 2.77
C LEU A 85 -1.30 -21.08 2.52
N CYS A 86 -1.92 -21.32 1.37
CA CYS A 86 -2.42 -22.65 1.01
C CYS A 86 -1.27 -23.66 0.85
N PHE A 87 -0.15 -23.24 0.26
CA PHE A 87 1.04 -24.07 0.11
C PHE A 87 1.65 -24.47 1.47
N LEU A 88 1.81 -23.51 2.38
CA LEU A 88 2.39 -23.77 3.71
C LEU A 88 1.45 -24.57 4.60
N ARG A 89 0.13 -24.33 4.52
CA ARG A 89 -0.84 -25.17 5.23
C ARG A 89 -0.68 -26.63 4.84
N LYS A 90 -0.58 -26.93 3.53
CA LYS A 90 -0.38 -28.30 3.03
C LYS A 90 0.93 -28.93 3.51
N LYS A 91 1.99 -28.14 3.73
CA LYS A 91 3.31 -28.67 4.10
C LYS A 91 3.54 -28.79 5.60
N THR A 92 3.07 -27.81 6.38
CA THR A 92 3.43 -27.65 7.80
C THR A 92 2.27 -27.96 8.74
N GLY A 93 1.01 -27.87 8.29
CA GLY A 93 -0.18 -28.10 9.13
C GLY A 93 -0.42 -27.07 10.25
N ASN A 94 0.55 -26.20 10.55
CA ASN A 94 0.45 -25.18 11.60
C ASN A 94 -0.04 -23.84 11.04
N GLU A 95 -1.22 -23.39 11.46
CA GLU A 95 -1.83 -22.15 10.96
C GLU A 95 -1.03 -20.89 11.31
N LYS A 96 -0.43 -20.82 12.51
CA LYS A 96 0.27 -19.61 12.99
C LYS A 96 1.52 -19.31 12.16
N ILE A 97 2.34 -20.33 11.97
CA ILE A 97 3.60 -20.23 11.22
C ILE A 97 3.30 -20.01 9.72
N SER A 98 2.28 -20.69 9.19
CA SER A 98 1.87 -20.53 7.80
C SER A 98 1.40 -19.11 7.49
N SER A 99 0.59 -18.51 8.36
CA SER A 99 0.12 -17.13 8.20
C SER A 99 1.24 -16.11 8.31
N PHE A 100 2.19 -16.31 9.22
CA PHE A 100 3.34 -15.42 9.37
C PHE A 100 4.24 -15.42 8.12
N LEU A 101 4.64 -16.61 7.66
CA LEU A 101 5.48 -16.76 6.46
C LEU A 101 4.76 -16.33 5.18
N ALA A 102 3.45 -16.59 5.07
CA ALA A 102 2.65 -16.08 3.95
C ALA A 102 2.58 -14.55 3.94
N GLY A 103 2.45 -13.92 5.12
CA GLY A 103 2.54 -12.47 5.28
C GLY A 103 3.88 -11.93 4.80
N PHE A 104 4.99 -12.55 5.20
CA PHE A 104 6.32 -12.13 4.76
C PHE A 104 6.51 -12.28 3.24
N ALA A 105 6.11 -13.41 2.67
CA ALA A 105 6.19 -13.65 1.23
C ALA A 105 5.31 -12.68 0.42
N SER A 106 4.17 -12.26 0.95
CA SER A 106 3.26 -11.34 0.27
C SER A 106 3.86 -9.96 -0.03
N GLY A 107 4.98 -9.59 0.61
CA GLY A 107 5.71 -8.35 0.34
C GLY A 107 6.60 -8.39 -0.91
N ILE A 108 6.88 -9.56 -1.50
CA ILE A 108 7.76 -9.69 -2.69
C ILE A 108 7.30 -8.85 -3.90
N PRO A 109 5.99 -8.76 -4.22
CA PRO A 109 5.50 -7.94 -5.33
C PRO A 109 5.88 -6.46 -5.23
N LEU A 110 6.15 -5.96 -4.02
CA LEU A 110 6.57 -4.57 -3.77
C LEU A 110 7.90 -4.22 -4.43
N LEU A 111 8.77 -5.21 -4.62
CA LEU A 111 10.09 -5.01 -5.23
C LEU A 111 10.00 -4.64 -6.72
N PHE A 112 8.89 -4.97 -7.39
CA PHE A 112 8.65 -4.67 -8.80
C PHE A 112 8.07 -3.26 -9.03
N GLU A 113 7.74 -2.54 -7.95
CA GLU A 113 7.17 -1.19 -8.01
C GLU A 113 8.24 -0.12 -8.25
N GLU A 114 7.83 1.04 -8.77
CA GLU A 114 8.73 2.18 -8.99
C GLU A 114 9.40 2.66 -7.69
N ARG A 115 10.69 3.03 -7.78
CA ARG A 115 11.51 3.40 -6.60
C ARG A 115 10.89 4.52 -5.76
N GLU A 116 10.24 5.49 -6.40
CA GLU A 116 9.63 6.63 -5.70
C GLU A 116 8.42 6.21 -4.86
N SER A 117 7.57 5.33 -5.37
CA SER A 117 6.35 4.87 -4.68
C SER A 117 6.62 3.68 -3.75
N ARG A 118 7.66 2.88 -4.04
CA ARG A 118 8.05 1.70 -3.27
C ARG A 118 8.30 2.02 -1.80
N VAL A 119 9.00 3.10 -1.50
CA VAL A 119 9.31 3.48 -0.11
C VAL A 119 8.03 3.84 0.66
N LEU A 120 7.13 4.58 0.00
CA LEU A 120 5.85 4.97 0.60
C LEU A 120 4.96 3.76 0.88
N TYR A 121 4.84 2.84 -0.09
CA TYR A 121 4.05 1.63 0.08
C TYR A 121 4.67 0.68 1.11
N ALA A 122 6.00 0.57 1.16
CA ALA A 122 6.71 -0.20 2.17
C ALA A 122 6.40 0.31 3.57
N LEU A 123 6.52 1.62 3.78
CA LEU A 123 6.24 2.27 5.05
C LEU A 123 4.78 2.07 5.47
N TYR A 124 3.84 2.23 4.52
CA TYR A 124 2.42 2.01 4.79
C TYR A 124 2.12 0.57 5.24
N ILE A 125 2.69 -0.42 4.54
CA ILE A 125 2.52 -1.83 4.89
C ILE A 125 3.14 -2.13 6.25
N LEU A 126 4.31 -1.55 6.55
CA LEU A 126 4.98 -1.71 7.85
C LEU A 126 4.11 -1.17 8.99
N VAL A 127 3.56 0.04 8.85
CA VAL A 127 2.66 0.64 9.85
C VAL A 127 1.42 -0.24 10.03
N ARG A 128 0.82 -0.73 8.95
CA ARG A 128 -0.36 -1.59 9.02
C ARG A 128 -0.07 -2.96 9.63
N ALA A 129 1.13 -3.50 9.41
CA ALA A 129 1.60 -4.70 10.08
C ALA A 129 1.77 -4.47 11.59
N GLY A 130 2.36 -3.33 11.98
CA GLY A 130 2.45 -2.92 13.38
C GLY A 130 1.09 -2.82 14.06
N ASP A 131 0.10 -2.19 13.40
CA ASP A 131 -1.28 -2.13 13.88
C ASP A 131 -1.89 -3.54 14.09
N ALA A 132 -1.66 -4.47 13.15
CA ALA A 132 -2.09 -5.85 13.31
C ALA A 132 -1.43 -6.55 14.51
N VAL A 133 -0.13 -6.31 14.75
CA VAL A 133 0.60 -6.85 15.90
C VAL A 133 0.08 -6.29 17.22
N VAL A 134 -0.14 -4.98 17.31
CA VAL A 134 -0.72 -4.33 18.50
C VAL A 134 -2.10 -4.93 18.80
N LYS A 135 -2.97 -5.07 17.79
CA LYS A 135 -4.28 -5.70 17.95
C LYS A 135 -4.18 -7.15 18.44
N HIS A 136 -3.22 -7.91 17.91
CA HIS A 136 -2.97 -9.29 18.35
C HIS A 136 -2.47 -9.35 19.81
N LEU A 137 -1.60 -8.42 20.22
CA LEU A 137 -1.10 -8.35 21.60
C LEU A 137 -2.20 -7.95 22.60
N VAL A 138 -3.05 -6.99 22.23
CA VAL A 138 -4.21 -6.58 23.04
C VAL A 138 -5.21 -7.73 23.16
N ALA A 139 -5.47 -8.47 22.07
CA ALA A 139 -6.37 -9.63 22.09
C ALA A 139 -5.89 -10.76 23.01
N ASN A 140 -4.57 -10.91 23.17
CA ASN A 140 -3.96 -11.89 24.07
C ASN A 140 -3.72 -11.37 25.50
N GLY A 141 -4.17 -10.15 25.83
CA GLY A 141 -4.08 -9.58 27.17
C GLY A 141 -2.71 -9.03 27.58
N TYR A 142 -1.73 -8.95 26.66
CA TYR A 142 -0.41 -8.40 26.97
C TYR A 142 -0.38 -6.86 27.07
N LEU A 143 -1.29 -6.18 26.38
CA LEU A 143 -1.36 -4.72 26.35
C LEU A 143 -2.76 -4.24 26.75
N PRO A 144 -2.87 -3.19 27.59
CA PRO A 144 -4.16 -2.59 27.90
C PRO A 144 -4.78 -1.96 26.65
N LYS A 145 -6.12 -2.06 26.54
CA LYS A 145 -6.89 -1.48 25.42
C LYS A 145 -7.00 0.03 25.61
N ILE A 146 -5.99 0.77 25.18
CA ILE A 146 -6.00 2.23 25.18
C ILE A 146 -6.66 2.71 23.88
N PRO A 147 -7.76 3.47 23.93
CA PRO A 147 -8.38 4.03 22.74
C PRO A 147 -7.40 4.99 22.04
N HIS A 148 -7.36 4.97 20.71
CA HIS A 148 -6.60 5.91 19.87
C HIS A 148 -5.06 5.90 20.04
N ILE A 149 -4.46 4.89 20.66
CA ILE A 149 -3.00 4.85 20.85
C ILE A 149 -2.22 4.88 19.53
N ILE A 150 -2.74 4.22 18.50
CA ILE A 150 -2.13 4.17 17.16
C ILE A 150 -2.24 5.52 16.47
N ASP A 151 -3.37 6.21 16.65
CA ASP A 151 -3.59 7.54 16.10
C ASP A 151 -2.63 8.56 16.74
N GLY A 152 -2.42 8.47 18.06
CA GLY A 152 -1.44 9.29 18.78
C GLY A 152 -0.01 9.04 18.30
N LEU A 153 0.39 7.78 18.13
CA LEU A 153 1.70 7.41 17.58
C LEU A 153 1.88 7.95 16.15
N PHE A 154 0.83 7.87 15.33
CA PHE A 154 0.83 8.38 13.97
C PHE A 154 1.00 9.91 13.94
N ILE A 155 0.25 10.65 14.77
CA ILE A 155 0.35 12.11 14.88
C ILE A 155 1.76 12.51 15.34
N ALA A 156 2.32 11.83 16.35
CA ALA A 156 3.68 12.08 16.82
C ALA A 156 4.71 11.86 15.71
N ALA A 157 4.62 10.74 14.97
CA ALA A 157 5.53 10.43 13.87
C ALA A 157 5.44 11.45 12.71
N ILE A 158 4.22 11.83 12.31
CA ILE A 158 4.00 12.83 11.26
C ILE A 158 4.51 14.22 11.71
N SER A 159 4.38 14.55 12.99
CA SER A 159 4.90 15.81 13.55
C SER A 159 6.42 15.87 13.45
N VAL A 160 7.12 14.79 13.82
CA VAL A 160 8.58 14.69 13.69
C VAL A 160 9.02 14.78 12.23
N LEU A 161 8.32 14.12 11.31
CA LEU A 161 8.60 14.20 9.87
C LEU A 161 8.41 15.62 9.31
N HIS A 162 7.39 16.35 9.76
CA HIS A 162 7.18 17.74 9.35
C HIS A 162 8.23 18.67 9.94
N PHE A 163 8.62 18.46 11.19
CA PHE A 163 9.74 19.18 11.80
C PHE A 163 11.04 18.98 11.01
N ALA A 164 11.38 17.73 10.70
CA ALA A 164 12.54 17.40 9.88
C ALA A 164 12.46 18.00 8.47
N ARG A 165 11.26 18.16 7.90
CA ARG A 165 11.09 18.79 6.59
C ARG A 165 11.51 20.26 6.59
N VAL A 166 11.18 20.97 7.67
CA VAL A 166 11.47 22.41 7.79
C VAL A 166 12.95 22.64 8.13
N TRP A 167 13.49 21.88 9.07
CA TRP A 167 14.82 22.12 9.61
C TRP A 167 15.94 21.31 8.93
N GLU A 168 15.67 20.08 8.51
CA GLU A 168 16.68 19.17 7.95
C GLU A 168 16.18 18.39 6.71
N PRO A 169 15.81 19.10 5.63
CA PRO A 169 15.17 18.48 4.46
C PRO A 169 16.04 17.45 3.71
N TRP A 170 17.36 17.45 3.92
CA TRP A 170 18.28 16.47 3.34
C TRP A 170 18.17 15.08 3.96
N ASN A 171 17.64 14.97 5.19
CA ASN A 171 17.50 13.70 5.90
C ASN A 171 16.24 12.92 5.46
N ILE A 172 15.35 13.57 4.71
CA ILE A 172 14.09 12.99 4.25
C ILE A 172 14.26 12.35 2.87
N ASN A 173 13.68 11.15 2.71
CA ASN A 173 13.66 10.48 1.42
C ASN A 173 12.96 11.33 0.35
N LYS A 174 13.59 11.46 -0.82
CA LYS A 174 13.09 12.21 -1.98
C LYS A 174 11.66 11.83 -2.40
N GLY A 175 11.29 10.55 -2.31
CA GLY A 175 9.94 10.08 -2.62
C GLY A 175 8.88 10.64 -1.67
N TYR A 176 9.20 10.71 -0.37
CA TYR A 176 8.32 11.32 0.62
C TYR A 176 8.26 12.85 0.44
N MET A 177 9.39 13.50 0.17
CA MET A 177 9.42 14.94 -0.17
C MET A 177 8.60 15.27 -1.41
N ASN A 178 8.69 14.47 -2.49
CA ASN A 178 7.89 14.67 -3.70
C ASN A 178 6.39 14.54 -3.43
N MET A 179 5.99 13.56 -2.60
CA MET A 179 4.61 13.41 -2.18
C MET A 179 4.14 14.61 -1.35
N LEU A 180 4.89 14.98 -0.30
CA LEU A 180 4.58 16.12 0.55
C LEU A 180 4.45 17.40 -0.28
N ASN A 181 5.41 17.64 -1.18
CA ASN A 181 5.41 18.82 -2.02
C ASN A 181 4.21 18.84 -2.99
N ARG A 182 3.65 17.69 -3.35
CA ARG A 182 2.46 17.61 -4.20
C ARG A 182 1.17 17.98 -3.46
N PHE A 183 1.11 17.79 -2.14
CA PHE A 183 -0.12 17.98 -1.35
C PHE A 183 -0.07 19.19 -0.41
N ILE A 184 1.10 19.57 0.06
CA ILE A 184 1.28 20.52 1.18
C ILE A 184 1.93 21.82 0.73
N THR A 185 2.59 21.87 -0.43
CA THR A 185 3.28 23.10 -0.88
C THR A 185 2.28 24.24 -1.10
N GLY A 186 2.25 25.17 -0.13
CA GLY A 186 1.58 26.46 -0.22
C GLY A 186 2.56 27.59 -0.50
N HIS A 187 2.06 28.82 -0.58
CA HIS A 187 2.89 30.02 -0.75
C HIS A 187 3.84 30.21 0.45
N ASN A 188 3.38 29.91 1.67
CA ASN A 188 4.15 30.09 2.90
C ASN A 188 5.30 29.07 3.07
N ASP A 189 5.20 27.87 2.48
CA ASP A 189 6.28 26.87 2.50
C ASP A 189 7.53 27.38 1.77
N ARG A 190 7.36 28.20 0.73
CA ARG A 190 8.50 28.81 0.01
C ARG A 190 9.24 29.80 0.89
N VAL A 191 8.50 30.68 1.58
CA VAL A 191 9.07 31.68 2.49
C VAL A 191 9.86 31.00 3.62
N LEU A 192 9.30 29.95 4.23
CA LEU A 192 9.96 29.18 5.29
C LEU A 192 11.23 28.48 4.82
N ILE A 193 11.27 27.98 3.58
CA ILE A 193 12.42 27.24 3.04
C ILE A 193 13.44 28.20 2.37
N ASP A 194 13.01 29.38 1.93
CA ASP A 194 13.87 30.50 1.53
C ASP A 194 14.60 31.07 2.77
N MET A 195 13.92 31.16 3.93
CA MET A 195 14.53 31.58 5.20
C MET A 195 15.66 30.64 5.67
N THR A 196 15.60 29.35 5.32
CA THR A 196 16.69 28.41 5.60
C THR A 196 17.78 28.41 4.53
N GLY A 197 17.60 29.14 3.41
CA GLY A 197 18.59 29.30 2.34
C GLY A 197 18.70 28.09 1.38
N TYR A 198 17.76 27.14 1.41
CA TYR A 198 17.87 25.86 0.68
C TYR A 198 16.81 25.64 -0.42
N SER A 199 15.98 26.63 -0.70
CA SER A 199 14.84 26.56 -1.64
C SER A 199 15.17 26.04 -3.04
N ASP A 200 16.25 26.53 -3.65
CA ASP A 200 16.62 26.19 -5.03
C ASP A 200 16.94 24.69 -5.23
N LYS A 201 17.46 24.02 -4.19
CA LYS A 201 17.84 22.59 -4.27
C LYS A 201 16.66 21.64 -4.07
N LEU A 202 15.60 22.08 -3.40
CA LEU A 202 14.48 21.22 -2.97
C LEU A 202 13.28 21.31 -3.90
N PHE A 203 13.03 22.47 -4.49
CA PHE A 203 11.87 22.66 -5.37
C PHE A 203 12.20 22.67 -6.86
N GLY A 204 13.48 22.74 -7.24
CA GLY A 204 13.94 22.49 -8.61
C GLY A 204 13.19 23.30 -9.69
N PHE A 205 12.68 24.48 -9.35
CA PHE A 205 12.08 25.37 -10.34
C PHE A 205 13.21 26.12 -11.03
N LYS A 206 13.47 25.77 -12.29
CA LYS A 206 14.24 26.63 -13.18
C LYS A 206 13.47 27.94 -13.31
N LYS A 207 14.13 29.05 -12.93
CA LYS A 207 13.66 30.42 -13.11
C LYS A 207 13.14 30.66 -14.53
#